data_AF-Q1CNV2-F1
#
_entry.id   AF-Q1CNV2-F1
#
_cell.length_a   1.000
_cell.length_b   1.000
_cell.length_c   1.000
_cell.angle_alpha   90.00
_cell.angle_beta   90.00
_cell.angle_gamma   90.00
#
_symmetry.space_group_name_H-M   'P 1'
#
loop_
_entity.id
_entity.type
_entity.pdbx_description
1 polymer ?
#
loop_
_entity_poly.entity_id
_entity_poly.type
_entity_poly.pdbx_seq_one_letter_code
_entity_poly.pdbx_strand_id
1 'polypeptide(L)'
;MRFSLKYLARRLYIKRHRFWNTYMSDEVQSKRADDTIINFPILSPADIDYEYVYAYVKDWVTKKYTDDLDIMINKIGNDDYYCETKRGSLMNNILDRIHEDYREIFLGNLEKRVVDKNPEVLLLRGLGMLAP
;
A
#
# COMPACT_ATOMS: atom_id res chain seq x y z
N MET A 1 18.29 -4.38 -17.92
CA MET A 1 17.27 -5.18 -18.66
C MET A 1 15.97 -4.40 -18.63
N ARG A 2 15.25 -4.27 -19.75
CA ARG A 2 13.97 -3.57 -19.82
C ARG A 2 12.80 -4.55 -19.78
N PHE A 3 11.76 -4.24 -19.01
CA PHE A 3 10.54 -5.05 -18.89
C PHE A 3 9.35 -4.18 -18.48
N SER A 4 8.13 -4.68 -18.67
CA SER A 4 6.92 -3.97 -18.28
C SER A 4 6.62 -4.12 -16.80
N LEU A 5 5.86 -3.18 -16.22
CA LEU A 5 5.37 -3.32 -14.85
C LEU A 5 4.47 -4.57 -14.68
N LYS A 6 3.72 -4.93 -15.72
CA LYS A 6 2.94 -6.18 -15.78
C LYS A 6 3.83 -7.42 -15.62
N TYR A 7 5.04 -7.41 -16.19
CA TYR A 7 6.00 -8.50 -15.98
C TYR A 7 6.39 -8.62 -14.51
N LEU A 8 6.69 -7.51 -13.85
CA LEU A 8 7.03 -7.48 -12.43
C LEU A 8 5.89 -8.04 -11.56
N ALA A 9 4.65 -7.58 -11.80
CA ALA A 9 3.47 -8.07 -11.10
C ALA A 9 3.23 -9.57 -11.30
N ARG A 10 3.42 -10.10 -12.52
CA ARG A 10 3.32 -11.55 -12.77
C ARG A 10 4.33 -12.35 -11.94
N ARG A 11 5.57 -11.86 -11.81
CA ARG A 11 6.62 -12.53 -11.03
C ARG A 11 6.28 -12.54 -9.54
N LEU A 12 5.72 -11.44 -9.02
CA LEU A 12 5.24 -11.35 -7.64
C LEU A 12 4.01 -12.24 -7.40
N TYR A 13 3.07 -12.28 -8.34
CA TYR A 13 1.85 -13.09 -8.26
C TYR A 13 2.14 -14.60 -8.18
N ILE A 14 3.17 -15.09 -8.87
CA ILE A 14 3.63 -16.49 -8.73
C ILE A 14 4.01 -16.79 -7.27
N LYS A 15 4.56 -15.80 -6.56
CA LYS A 15 4.90 -15.85 -5.13
C LYS A 15 3.84 -15.21 -4.23
N ARG A 16 2.56 -15.19 -4.65
CA ARG A 16 1.47 -14.52 -3.90
C ARG A 16 1.32 -14.97 -2.44
N HIS A 17 1.73 -16.21 -2.13
CA HIS A 17 1.74 -16.73 -0.76
C HIS A 17 2.55 -15.85 0.22
N ARG A 18 3.58 -15.12 -0.25
CA ARG A 18 4.33 -14.19 0.61
C ARG A 18 3.49 -12.99 1.04
N PHE A 19 2.62 -12.49 0.16
CA PHE A 19 1.65 -11.44 0.51
C PHE A 19 0.65 -11.96 1.53
N TRP A 20 0.13 -13.18 1.30
CA TRP A 20 -0.77 -13.83 2.25
C TRP A 20 -0.13 -13.98 3.63
N ASN A 21 1.10 -14.51 3.69
CA ASN A 21 1.82 -14.69 4.95
C ASN A 21 2.07 -13.36 5.68
N THR A 22 2.36 -12.29 4.93
CA THR A 22 2.54 -10.95 5.51
C THR A 22 1.22 -10.39 6.02
N TYR A 23 0.14 -10.52 5.25
CA TYR A 23 -1.19 -10.10 5.67
C TYR A 23 -1.65 -10.85 6.92
N MET A 24 -1.34 -12.15 7.02
CA MET A 24 -1.67 -12.99 8.19
C MET A 24 -0.67 -12.85 9.35
N SER A 25 0.34 -11.99 9.25
CA SER A 25 1.28 -11.76 10.35
C SER A 25 0.60 -11.11 11.55
N ASP A 26 1.09 -11.41 12.76
CA ASP A 26 0.56 -10.86 14.02
C ASP A 26 0.51 -9.33 14.00
N GLU A 27 1.52 -8.69 13.45
CA GLU A 27 1.59 -7.23 13.35
C GLU A 27 0.44 -6.66 12.52
N VAL A 28 0.18 -7.23 11.34
CA VAL A 28 -0.92 -6.78 10.47
C VAL A 28 -2.27 -7.13 11.09
N GLN A 29 -2.45 -8.36 11.57
CA GLN A 29 -3.73 -8.79 12.15
C GLN A 29 -4.05 -8.09 13.49
N SER A 30 -3.05 -7.62 14.25
CA SER A 30 -3.29 -6.80 15.44
C SER A 30 -4.06 -5.51 15.12
N LYS A 31 -3.89 -4.95 13.91
CA LYS A 31 -4.59 -3.75 13.45
C LYS A 31 -6.07 -4.00 13.16
N ARG A 32 -6.47 -5.24 12.92
CA ARG A 32 -7.89 -5.60 12.77
C ARG A 32 -8.68 -5.38 14.06
N ALA A 33 -8.04 -5.51 15.21
CA ALA A 33 -8.65 -5.30 16.52
C ALA A 33 -8.62 -3.83 16.98
N ASP A 34 -7.97 -2.93 16.23
CA ASP A 34 -7.91 -1.50 16.52
C ASP A 34 -9.20 -0.83 16.04
N ASP A 35 -10.05 -0.39 16.98
CA ASP A 35 -11.34 0.23 16.72
C ASP A 35 -11.25 1.63 16.07
N THR A 36 -10.05 2.20 16.06
CA THR A 36 -9.79 3.45 15.34
C THR A 36 -9.62 3.22 13.85
N ILE A 37 -9.30 2.01 13.39
CA ILE A 37 -9.09 1.69 11.97
C ILE A 37 -10.44 1.39 11.31
N ILE A 38 -10.76 2.11 10.24
CA ILE A 38 -12.10 2.05 9.61
C ILE A 38 -12.16 1.24 8.32
N ASN A 39 -11.00 1.00 7.68
CA ASN A 39 -10.93 0.41 6.35
C ASN A 39 -10.09 -0.88 6.31
N PHE A 40 -9.91 -1.57 7.45
CA PHE A 40 -9.12 -2.80 7.48
C PHE A 40 -9.72 -3.86 6.54
N PRO A 41 -9.01 -4.29 5.48
CA PRO A 41 -9.59 -5.19 4.49
C PRO A 41 -9.63 -6.62 5.04
N ILE A 42 -10.76 -7.30 4.86
CA ILE A 42 -10.91 -8.72 5.20
C ILE A 42 -10.65 -9.54 3.95
N LEU A 43 -9.41 -9.99 3.79
CA LEU A 43 -8.97 -10.78 2.64
C LEU A 43 -9.01 -12.28 2.92
N SER A 44 -9.33 -13.03 1.87
CA SER A 44 -9.09 -14.46 1.72
C SER A 44 -7.89 -14.70 0.79
N PRO A 45 -7.35 -15.93 0.72
CA PRO A 45 -6.26 -16.23 -0.21
C PRO A 45 -6.60 -15.98 -1.68
N ALA A 46 -7.89 -16.06 -2.04
CA ALA A 46 -8.36 -15.84 -3.41
C ALA A 46 -8.38 -14.35 -3.79
N ASP A 47 -8.51 -13.45 -2.82
CA ASP A 47 -8.52 -12.00 -3.05
C ASP A 47 -7.13 -11.45 -3.38
N ILE A 48 -6.06 -12.20 -3.07
CA ILE A 48 -4.70 -11.90 -3.53
C ILE A 48 -4.51 -12.46 -4.95
N ASP A 49 -5.35 -11.98 -5.87
CA ASP A 49 -5.29 -12.33 -7.28
C ASP A 49 -4.23 -11.49 -8.02
N TYR A 50 -4.19 -11.62 -9.34
CA TYR A 50 -3.25 -10.86 -10.16
C TYR A 50 -3.54 -9.34 -10.12
N GLU A 51 -4.80 -8.93 -10.09
CA GLU A 51 -5.20 -7.53 -10.11
C GLU A 51 -4.85 -6.85 -8.78
N TYR A 52 -5.04 -7.55 -7.66
CA TYR A 52 -4.58 -7.10 -6.35
C TYR A 52 -3.07 -6.87 -6.33
N VAL A 53 -2.28 -7.84 -6.81
CA VAL A 53 -0.83 -7.72 -6.87
C VAL A 53 -0.40 -6.59 -7.82
N TYR A 54 -1.08 -6.43 -8.95
CA TYR A 54 -0.79 -5.35 -9.89
C TYR A 54 -1.10 -3.97 -9.31
N ALA A 55 -2.22 -3.82 -8.60
CA ALA A 55 -2.57 -2.60 -7.86
C ALA A 55 -1.50 -2.28 -6.81
N TYR A 56 -1.10 -3.26 -6.01
CA TYR A 56 -0.02 -3.11 -5.05
C TYR A 56 1.28 -2.63 -5.70
N VAL A 57 1.68 -3.20 -6.83
CA VAL A 57 2.89 -2.77 -7.54
C VAL A 57 2.79 -1.31 -8.00
N LYS A 58 1.62 -0.86 -8.46
CA LYS A 58 1.40 0.56 -8.80
C LYS A 58 1.53 1.48 -7.58
N ASP A 59 0.98 1.07 -6.44
CA ASP A 59 1.13 1.81 -5.17
C ASP A 59 2.60 1.86 -4.74
N TRP A 60 3.31 0.73 -4.82
CA TRP A 60 4.74 0.63 -4.50
C TRP A 60 5.57 1.59 -5.35
N VAL A 61 5.35 1.61 -6.67
CA VAL A 61 6.00 2.56 -7.59
C VAL A 61 5.70 4.01 -7.21
N THR A 62 4.46 4.32 -6.85
CA THR A 62 4.04 5.70 -6.53
C THR A 62 4.64 6.17 -5.20
N LYS A 63 4.73 5.30 -4.20
CA LYS A 63 5.20 5.62 -2.84
C LYS A 63 6.73 5.62 -2.71
N LYS A 64 7.44 4.76 -3.44
CA LYS A 64 8.90 4.58 -3.32
C LYS A 64 9.60 5.10 -4.59
N TYR A 65 9.49 6.40 -4.85
CA TYR A 65 10.42 7.11 -5.72
C TYR A 65 11.68 7.48 -4.92
N THR A 66 12.71 6.63 -4.94
CA THR A 66 14.02 7.01 -4.41
C THR A 66 15.15 6.51 -5.31
N ASP A 67 16.22 7.31 -5.43
CA ASP A 67 17.38 7.13 -6.31
C ASP A 67 18.19 5.83 -6.05
N ASP A 68 17.88 5.12 -4.97
CA ASP A 68 18.60 3.94 -4.47
C ASP A 68 17.88 2.60 -4.72
N LEU A 69 17.01 2.60 -5.72
CA LEU A 69 16.45 1.37 -6.28
C LEU A 69 17.36 0.86 -7.41
N ASP A 70 17.63 -0.43 -7.41
CA ASP A 70 18.31 -1.17 -8.49
C ASP A 70 17.49 -1.25 -9.79
N ILE A 71 16.36 -0.55 -9.81
CA ILE A 71 15.35 -0.49 -10.85
C ILE A 71 14.96 0.98 -11.07
N MET A 72 15.08 1.43 -12.31
CA MET A 72 14.52 2.68 -12.78
C MET A 72 13.11 2.42 -13.30
N ILE A 73 12.15 3.24 -12.91
CA ILE A 73 10.77 3.14 -13.36
C ILE A 73 10.45 4.38 -14.18
N ASN A 74 10.01 4.17 -15.42
CA ASN A 74 9.75 5.22 -16.37
C ASN A 74 8.31 5.11 -16.85
N LYS A 75 7.54 6.19 -16.70
CA LYS A 75 6.15 6.26 -17.15
C LYS A 75 6.08 6.31 -18.68
N ILE A 76 5.19 5.52 -19.28
CA ILE A 76 4.85 5.55 -20.71
C ILE A 76 3.39 5.96 -20.84
N GLY A 77 3.17 7.13 -21.44
CA GLY A 77 1.81 7.66 -21.62
C GLY A 77 1.12 7.93 -20.28
N ASN A 78 -0.20 7.77 -20.25
CA ASN A 78 -1.00 8.15 -19.08
C ASN A 78 -1.01 7.09 -17.98
N ASP A 79 -0.97 5.79 -18.34
CA ASP A 79 -1.28 4.69 -17.41
C ASP A 79 -0.32 3.49 -17.43
N ASP A 80 0.75 3.52 -18.25
CA ASP A 80 1.68 2.40 -18.34
C ASP A 80 3.08 2.77 -17.86
N TYR A 81 3.87 1.77 -17.48
CA TYR A 81 5.23 1.95 -16.98
C TYR A 81 6.14 0.87 -17.55
N TYR A 82 7.35 1.28 -17.95
CA TYR A 82 8.45 0.33 -18.14
C TYR A 82 9.47 0.47 -17.02
N CYS A 83 10.06 -0.66 -16.70
CA CYS A 83 11.10 -0.80 -15.71
C CYS A 83 12.42 -1.11 -16.42
N GLU A 84 13.51 -0.55 -15.92
CA GLU A 84 14.85 -0.82 -16.38
C GLU A 84 15.77 -1.12 -15.19
N THR A 85 16.36 -2.31 -15.15
CA THR A 85 17.34 -2.64 -14.11
C THR A 85 18.69 -2.02 -14.37
N LYS A 86 19.34 -1.55 -13.31
CA LYS A 86 20.75 -1.16 -13.33
C LYS A 86 21.62 -2.38 -13.69
N ARG A 87 22.81 -2.11 -14.23
CA ARG A 87 23.73 -3.18 -14.65
C ARG A 87 24.21 -3.96 -13.43
N GLY A 88 24.11 -5.28 -13.47
CA GLY A 88 24.51 -6.16 -12.37
C GLY A 88 23.41 -6.45 -11.35
N SER A 89 22.28 -5.72 -11.40
CA SER A 89 21.16 -5.94 -10.49
C SER A 89 20.43 -7.25 -10.80
N LEU A 90 20.09 -8.00 -9.75
CA LEU A 90 19.37 -9.26 -9.85
C LEU A 90 17.86 -9.04 -9.68
N MET A 91 17.07 -9.60 -10.59
CA MET A 91 15.60 -9.54 -10.53
C MET A 91 15.06 -10.05 -9.18
N ASN A 92 15.66 -11.10 -8.62
CA ASN A 92 15.21 -11.65 -7.34
C ASN A 92 15.35 -10.64 -6.19
N ASN A 93 16.45 -9.88 -6.13
CA ASN A 93 16.66 -8.87 -5.10
C ASN A 93 15.58 -7.79 -5.16
N ILE A 94 15.18 -7.39 -6.37
CA ILE A 94 14.10 -6.42 -6.58
C ILE A 94 12.77 -6.99 -6.11
N LEU A 95 12.45 -8.23 -6.48
CA LEU A 95 11.23 -8.91 -6.04
C LEU A 95 11.19 -9.07 -4.51
N ASP A 96 12.32 -9.41 -3.90
CA ASP A 96 12.42 -9.60 -2.45
C ASP A 96 12.19 -8.29 -1.71
N ARG A 97 12.79 -7.19 -2.17
CA ARG A 97 12.55 -5.85 -1.62
C ARG A 97 11.08 -5.42 -1.74
N ILE A 98 10.46 -5.65 -2.90
CA ILE A 98 9.03 -5.35 -3.09
C ILE A 98 8.15 -6.18 -2.14
N HIS A 99 8.53 -7.43 -1.83
CA HIS A 99 7.81 -8.21 -0.83
C HIS A 99 8.05 -7.71 0.60
N GLU A 100 9.26 -7.28 0.95
CA GLU A 100 9.59 -6.71 2.26
C GLU A 100 8.83 -5.41 2.53
N ASP A 101 8.67 -4.57 1.50
CA ASP A 101 7.93 -3.31 1.58
C ASP A 101 6.41 -3.50 1.71
N TYR A 102 5.87 -4.69 1.39
CA TYR A 102 4.42 -4.91 1.34
C TYR A 102 3.74 -4.60 2.66
N ARG A 103 4.35 -4.99 3.78
CA ARG A 103 3.83 -4.70 5.12
C ARG A 103 3.72 -3.19 5.36
N GLU A 104 4.79 -2.45 5.09
CA GLU A 104 4.84 -0.99 5.31
C GLU A 104 3.76 -0.29 4.48
N ILE A 105 3.65 -0.67 3.21
CA ILE A 105 2.67 -0.07 2.29
C ILE A 105 1.23 -0.42 2.69
N PHE A 106 0.98 -1.67 3.07
CA PHE A 106 -0.33 -2.13 3.53
C PHE A 106 -0.77 -1.35 4.77
N LEU A 107 0.09 -1.30 5.80
CA LEU A 107 -0.20 -0.57 7.03
C LEU A 107 -0.36 0.94 6.80
N GLY A 108 0.43 1.51 5.89
CA GLY A 108 0.31 2.91 5.49
C GLY A 108 -0.95 3.25 4.68
N ASN A 109 -1.69 2.27 4.19
CA ASN A 109 -2.99 2.46 3.52
C ASN A 109 -4.18 2.38 4.49
N LEU A 110 -3.94 2.04 5.77
CA LEU A 110 -5.01 1.98 6.77
C LEU A 110 -5.40 3.39 7.23
N GLU A 111 -6.70 3.68 7.17
CA GLU A 111 -7.30 4.92 7.60
C GLU A 111 -7.75 4.82 9.06
N LYS A 112 -7.51 5.89 9.81
CA LYS A 112 -7.93 6.01 11.20
C LYS A 112 -9.05 7.03 11.35
N ARG A 113 -9.98 6.79 12.27
CA ARG A 113 -10.96 7.78 12.72
C ARG A 113 -10.22 9.00 13.23
N VAL A 114 -10.50 10.16 12.65
CA VAL A 114 -10.13 11.44 13.23
C VAL A 114 -11.09 11.67 14.39
N VAL A 115 -10.64 11.39 15.62
CA VAL A 115 -11.38 11.84 16.80
C VAL A 115 -11.09 13.33 16.95
N ASP A 116 -12.02 14.16 16.50
CA ASP A 116 -12.00 15.60 16.77
C ASP A 116 -12.05 15.78 18.29
N LYS A 117 -10.91 16.13 18.91
CA LYS A 117 -10.78 16.24 20.37
C LYS A 117 -11.42 17.51 20.93
N ASN A 118 -12.39 18.14 20.25
CA ASN A 118 -12.96 19.40 20.72
C ASN A 118 -14.50 19.42 20.77
N PRO A 119 -15.11 18.83 21.82
CA PRO A 119 -16.55 18.94 22.06
C PRO A 119 -17.01 20.36 22.46
N GLU A 120 -16.11 21.29 22.78
CA GLU A 120 -16.48 22.64 23.29
C GLU A 120 -16.96 23.61 22.19
N VAL A 121 -16.56 23.42 20.93
CA VAL A 121 -16.93 24.35 19.84
C VAL A 121 -18.39 24.18 19.39
N LEU A 122 -18.98 23.00 19.62
CA LEU A 122 -20.39 22.73 19.27
C LEU A 122 -21.38 23.34 20.26
N LEU A 123 -21.03 23.45 21.55
CA LEU A 123 -21.90 24.05 22.57
C LEU A 123 -22.02 25.58 22.42
N LEU A 124 -20.93 26.25 22.02
CA LEU A 124 -20.94 27.71 21.81
C LEU A 124 -21.76 28.16 20.59
N ARG A 125 -21.92 27.31 19.57
CA ARG A 125 -22.82 27.61 18.44
C ARG A 125 -24.30 27.35 18.74
N GLY A 126 -24.62 26.55 19.76
CA GLY A 126 -25.99 26.24 20.16
C GLY A 126 -26.61 27.21 21.17
N LEU A 127 -25.80 28.00 21.88
CA LEU A 127 -26.26 28.89 22.97
C LEU A 127 -26.30 30.38 22.60
N GLY A 128 -26.02 30.73 21.34
CA GLY A 128 -26.00 32.11 20.85
C GLY A 128 -27.35 32.66 20.37
N MET A 129 -28.48 32.31 21.00
CA MET A 129 -29.74 33.02 20.82
C MET A 129 -30.53 33.04 22.12
N LEU A 130 -30.20 33.98 23.02
CA LEU A 130 -31.16 34.51 23.99
C LEU A 130 -30.73 35.92 24.44
N ALA A 131 -31.20 36.90 23.66
CA ALA A 131 -31.64 38.25 24.04
C ALA A 131 -30.57 39.22 24.64
N PRO A 132 -30.84 40.53 24.81
CA PRO A 132 -32.14 41.20 24.99
C PRO A 132 -32.87 41.61 23.70
#